data_AF-A0A8B6Y455-F1
#
_entry.id   AF-A0A8B6Y455-F1
#
_cell.length_a   1.000
_cell.length_b   1.000
_cell.length_c   1.000
_cell.angle_alpha   90.00
_cell.angle_beta   90.00
_cell.angle_gamma   90.00
#
_symmetry.space_group_name_H-M   'P 1'
#
loop_
_entity.id
_entity.type
_entity.pdbx_description
1 polymer ?
#
loop_
_entity_poly.entity_id
_entity_poly.type
_entity_poly.pdbx_seq_one_letter_code
_entity_poly.pdbx_strand_id
1 'polypeptide(L)'
;MCSIGLLTSDECNGQQDVIKTLSNEEKITISLRCNIELSNLTILSERHTTKYLKLYPIWQKACCDPFNKLTKKITKNLIVVTINESQVMMRSSLNIAPGKKLCKPCKQKIAIKEDLKEKKQSQE
;
A
#
# COMPACT_ATOMS: atom_id res chain seq x y z
N MET A 1 -4.83 15.97 16.83
CA MET A 1 -4.92 14.71 16.06
C MET A 1 -4.29 14.92 14.70
N CYS A 2 -3.55 13.95 14.16
CA CYS A 2 -2.95 14.07 12.82
C CYS A 2 -3.95 13.70 11.71
N SER A 3 -3.60 13.98 10.44
CA SER A 3 -4.48 13.77 9.28
C SER A 3 -5.11 12.36 9.23
N ILE A 4 -4.33 11.32 9.55
CA ILE A 4 -4.85 9.94 9.56
C ILE A 4 -5.92 9.73 10.63
N GLY A 5 -5.66 10.07 11.90
CA GLY A 5 -6.69 9.91 12.93
C GLY A 5 -7.93 10.80 12.75
N LEU A 6 -7.88 11.81 11.87
CA LEU A 6 -9.05 12.59 11.48
C LEU A 6 -9.84 11.93 10.34
N LEU A 7 -9.15 11.30 9.39
CA LEU A 7 -9.74 10.74 8.16
C LEU A 7 -10.09 9.26 8.28
N THR A 8 -9.38 8.55 9.16
CA THR A 8 -9.59 7.16 9.49
C THR A 8 -9.92 7.11 10.98
N SER A 9 -10.86 6.26 11.38
CA SER A 9 -11.20 6.03 12.80
C SER A 9 -10.05 5.35 13.59
N ASP A 10 -8.80 5.55 13.17
CA ASP A 10 -7.60 5.02 13.79
C ASP A 10 -7.18 5.93 14.96
N GLU A 11 -7.11 5.36 16.15
CA GLU A 11 -6.88 6.13 17.37
C GLU A 11 -5.55 6.90 17.34
N CYS A 12 -5.69 8.23 17.42
CA CYS A 12 -4.60 9.19 17.55
C CYS A 12 -4.71 9.89 18.91
N ASN A 13 -3.94 9.44 19.89
CA ASN A 13 -3.85 10.10 21.20
C ASN A 13 -2.97 11.35 21.06
N GLY A 14 -3.51 12.36 20.40
CA GLY A 14 -2.78 13.48 19.81
C GLY A 14 -2.18 14.49 20.78
N GLN A 15 -1.55 14.06 21.88
CA GLN A 15 -1.01 14.97 22.89
C GLN A 15 0.52 15.02 23.01
N GLN A 16 1.31 14.11 22.41
CA GLN A 16 2.79 14.23 22.48
C GLN A 16 3.55 13.71 21.24
N ASP A 17 2.86 13.29 20.18
CA ASP A 17 3.54 12.76 19.01
C ASP A 17 4.14 13.89 18.16
N VAL A 18 5.46 13.87 17.99
CA VAL A 18 6.18 14.74 17.06
C VAL A 18 5.50 14.67 15.69
N ILE A 19 5.07 15.82 15.19
CA ILE A 19 4.43 15.94 13.89
C ILE A 19 5.54 16.02 12.83
N LYS A 20 5.58 15.04 11.93
CA LYS A 20 6.58 15.00 10.86
C LYS A 20 5.97 15.46 9.53
N THR A 21 6.69 16.33 8.82
CA THR A 21 6.42 16.63 7.41
C THR A 21 6.80 15.44 6.54
N LEU A 22 5.86 15.00 5.71
CA LEU A 22 6.02 13.83 4.84
C LEU A 22 6.64 14.20 3.50
N SER A 23 7.52 13.35 2.98
CA SER A 23 7.94 13.40 1.58
C SER A 23 6.77 13.05 0.63
N ASN A 24 6.90 13.38 -0.66
CA ASN A 24 5.87 13.03 -1.65
C ASN A 24 5.65 11.51 -1.76
N GLU A 25 6.72 10.71 -1.73
CA GLU A 25 6.60 9.24 -1.72
C GLU A 25 5.90 8.71 -0.47
N GLU A 26 6.22 9.28 0.70
CA GLU A 26 5.56 8.90 1.96
C GLU A 26 4.06 9.22 1.90
N LYS A 27 3.69 10.40 1.39
CA LYS A 27 2.29 10.79 1.19
C LYS A 27 1.57 9.82 0.26
N ILE A 28 2.16 9.49 -0.90
CA ILE A 28 1.59 8.55 -1.87
C ILE A 28 1.41 7.17 -1.22
N THR A 29 2.43 6.69 -0.51
CA THR A 29 2.37 5.40 0.18
C THR A 29 1.23 5.34 1.18
N ILE A 30 1.06 6.38 1.99
CA ILE A 30 0.02 6.43 3.02
C ILE A 30 -1.37 6.57 2.39
N SER A 31 -1.51 7.42 1.37
CA SER A 31 -2.74 7.58 0.58
C SER A 31 -3.23 6.23 0.04
N LEU A 32 -2.33 5.46 -0.58
CA LEU A 32 -2.65 4.14 -1.13
C LEU A 32 -2.94 3.10 -0.04
N ARG A 33 -2.28 3.17 1.12
CA ARG A 33 -2.50 2.24 2.26
C ARG A 33 -3.81 2.49 2.98
N CYS A 34 -4.24 3.75 3.07
CA CYS A 34 -5.42 4.16 3.83
C CYS A 34 -6.64 4.42 2.94
N ASN A 35 -6.47 4.39 1.61
CA ASN A 35 -7.49 4.73 0.63
C ASN A 35 -8.07 6.14 0.85
N ILE A 36 -7.17 7.12 1.00
CA ILE A 36 -7.50 8.54 1.19
C ILE A 36 -6.83 9.38 0.13
N GLU A 37 -7.40 10.55 -0.18
CA GLU A 37 -6.79 11.48 -1.12
C GLU A 37 -5.48 12.08 -0.59
N LEU A 38 -4.53 12.28 -1.50
CA LEU A 38 -3.21 12.82 -1.20
C LEU A 38 -3.26 14.25 -0.65
N SER A 39 -4.20 15.07 -1.14
CA SER A 39 -4.49 16.44 -0.70
C SER A 39 -4.80 16.52 0.80
N ASN A 40 -5.39 15.47 1.35
CA ASN A 40 -5.79 15.40 2.75
C ASN A 40 -4.63 14.98 3.68
N LEU A 41 -3.45 14.66 3.14
CA LEU A 41 -2.25 14.26 3.90
C LEU A 41 -1.27 15.42 4.06
N THR A 42 -1.45 16.20 5.14
CA THR A 42 -0.55 17.32 5.47
C THR A 42 0.45 16.94 6.56
N ILE A 43 -0.04 16.39 7.66
CA ILE A 43 0.75 16.08 8.86
C ILE A 43 0.46 14.69 9.41
N LEU A 44 1.49 14.00 9.92
CA LEU A 44 1.35 12.70 10.57
C LEU A 44 2.04 12.68 11.94
N SER A 45 1.39 12.06 12.91
CA SER A 45 1.99 11.72 14.21
C SER A 45 3.07 10.65 14.05
N GLU A 46 4.05 10.62 14.94
CA GLU A 46 5.07 9.55 14.98
C GLU A 46 4.47 8.14 15.04
N ARG A 47 3.42 7.93 15.86
CA ARG A 47 2.69 6.65 15.94
C ARG A 47 2.23 6.18 14.57
N HIS A 48 1.46 7.01 13.86
CA HIS A 48 0.98 6.68 12.51
C HIS A 48 2.11 6.59 11.49
N THR A 49 3.18 7.37 11.64
CA THR A 49 4.35 7.29 10.76
C THR A 49 4.98 5.90 10.90
N THR A 50 5.16 5.44 12.13
CA THR A 50 5.69 4.11 12.42
C THR A 50 4.74 3.01 11.95
N LYS A 51 3.44 3.11 12.25
CA LYS A 51 2.42 2.15 11.80
C LYS A 51 2.39 2.03 10.27
N TYR A 52 2.23 3.15 9.57
CA TYR A 52 1.93 3.17 8.15
C TYR A 52 3.13 3.27 7.25
N LEU A 53 4.35 3.59 7.70
CA LEU A 53 5.54 3.56 6.86
C LEU A 53 6.48 2.41 7.23
N LYS A 54 6.71 2.19 8.54
CA LYS A 54 7.71 1.22 9.03
C LYS A 54 7.13 -0.18 9.25
N LEU A 55 6.03 -0.29 9.97
CA LEU A 55 5.48 -1.59 10.44
C LEU A 55 4.52 -2.25 9.45
N TYR A 56 3.88 -1.46 8.59
CA TYR A 56 2.87 -1.96 7.65
C TYR A 56 3.31 -3.19 6.84
N PRO A 57 4.52 -3.23 6.21
CA PRO A 57 4.97 -4.42 5.49
C PRO A 57 5.32 -5.59 6.43
N ILE A 58 5.67 -5.30 7.69
CA ILE A 58 6.16 -6.29 8.66
C ILE A 58 5.02 -7.13 9.23
N TRP A 59 3.84 -6.52 9.43
CA TRP A 59 2.67 -7.18 10.01
C TRP A 59 2.09 -8.26 9.12
N GLN A 60 2.22 -8.13 7.80
CA GLN A 60 1.79 -9.17 6.89
C GLN A 60 2.83 -10.31 6.85
N LYS A 61 2.47 -11.47 7.42
CA LYS A 61 3.33 -12.67 7.48
C LYS A 61 3.07 -13.71 6.38
N ALA A 62 2.08 -13.48 5.53
CA ALA A 62 1.68 -14.38 4.44
C ALA A 62 1.35 -13.59 3.18
N CYS A 63 1.25 -14.26 2.02
CA CYS A 63 0.69 -13.65 0.81
C CYS A 63 -0.71 -13.06 1.11
N CYS A 64 -1.02 -11.86 0.62
CA CYS A 64 -2.37 -11.29 0.77
C CYS A 64 -3.38 -11.89 -0.21
N ASP A 65 -2.95 -12.80 -1.08
CA ASP A 65 -3.77 -13.51 -2.08
C ASP A 65 -4.82 -12.60 -2.74
N PRO A 66 -4.39 -11.58 -3.48
CA PRO A 66 -5.33 -10.60 -4.04
C PRO A 66 -6.27 -11.20 -5.10
N PHE A 67 -6.03 -12.44 -5.53
CA PHE A 67 -6.84 -13.14 -6.51
C PHE A 67 -7.76 -14.19 -5.86
N ASN A 68 -7.66 -14.42 -4.55
CA ASN A 68 -8.36 -15.48 -3.82
C ASN A 68 -8.21 -16.85 -4.51
N LYS A 69 -6.99 -17.18 -4.98
CA LYS A 69 -6.71 -18.44 -5.70
C LYS A 69 -5.78 -19.39 -4.95
N LEU A 70 -5.26 -18.99 -3.80
CA LEU A 70 -4.37 -19.85 -3.02
C LEU A 70 -5.19 -20.83 -2.18
N THR A 71 -4.95 -22.11 -2.38
CA THR A 71 -5.55 -23.19 -1.56
C THR A 71 -4.88 -23.34 -0.20
N LYS A 72 -3.68 -22.78 -0.02
CA LYS A 72 -2.91 -22.80 1.23
C LYS A 72 -2.25 -21.46 1.49
N LYS A 73 -2.07 -21.13 2.77
CA LYS A 73 -1.38 -19.91 3.21
C LYS A 73 0.11 -19.98 2.85
N ILE A 74 0.57 -19.11 1.96
CA ILE A 74 1.99 -19.01 1.59
C ILE A 74 2.67 -18.00 2.49
N THR A 75 3.72 -18.42 3.19
CA THR A 75 4.48 -17.57 4.14
C THR A 75 5.96 -17.37 3.74
N LYS A 76 6.48 -18.20 2.84
CA LYS A 76 7.88 -18.16 2.38
C LYS A 76 8.04 -17.36 1.08
N ASN A 77 9.23 -16.78 0.90
CA ASN A 77 9.65 -16.07 -0.33
C ASN A 77 8.65 -15.02 -0.80
N LEU A 78 8.16 -14.23 0.15
CA LEU A 78 7.20 -13.18 -0.10
C LEU A 78 7.91 -11.94 -0.65
N ILE A 79 7.34 -11.37 -1.70
CA ILE A 79 7.86 -10.20 -2.40
C ILE A 79 6.96 -9.02 -2.06
N VAL A 80 7.57 -7.89 -1.72
CA VAL A 80 6.86 -6.65 -1.39
C VAL A 80 6.32 -6.00 -2.68
N VAL A 81 5.11 -5.46 -2.60
CA VAL A 81 4.48 -4.66 -3.65
C VAL A 81 5.01 -3.23 -3.59
N THR A 82 5.48 -2.71 -4.72
CA THR A 82 5.98 -1.34 -4.85
C THR A 82 4.83 -0.34 -5.02
N ILE A 83 5.14 0.96 -4.95
CA ILE A 83 4.16 2.02 -5.21
C ILE A 83 3.63 1.92 -6.64
N ASN A 84 4.51 1.73 -7.62
CA ASN A 84 4.13 1.66 -9.04
C ASN A 84 3.16 0.50 -9.30
N GLU A 85 3.50 -0.71 -8.83
CA GLU A 85 2.65 -1.89 -8.99
C GLU A 85 1.29 -1.70 -8.32
N SER A 86 1.26 -1.09 -7.14
CA SER A 86 0.01 -0.76 -6.43
C SER A 86 -0.90 0.13 -7.29
N GLN A 87 -0.34 1.18 -7.90
CA GLN A 87 -1.09 2.08 -8.77
C GLN A 87 -1.63 1.37 -10.02
N VAL A 88 -0.85 0.49 -10.65
CA VAL A 88 -1.35 -0.27 -11.82
C VAL A 88 -2.50 -1.20 -11.42
N MET A 89 -2.41 -1.82 -10.25
CA MET A 89 -3.44 -2.72 -9.74
C MET A 89 -4.72 -1.99 -9.34
N MET A 90 -4.63 -0.80 -8.74
CA MET A 90 -5.80 0.05 -8.46
C MET A 90 -6.57 0.38 -9.74
N ARG A 91 -5.88 0.71 -10.84
CA ARG A 91 -6.49 0.92 -12.16
C ARG A 91 -7.12 -0.34 -12.77
N SER A 92 -6.95 -1.49 -12.13
CA SER A 92 -7.43 -2.81 -12.60
C SER A 92 -8.42 -3.43 -11.61
N SER A 93 -9.02 -2.58 -10.76
CA SER A 93 -9.98 -2.95 -9.69
C SER A 93 -9.43 -3.91 -8.63
N LEU A 94 -8.09 -4.04 -8.55
CA LEU A 94 -7.43 -4.82 -7.52
C LEU A 94 -6.76 -3.86 -6.54
N ASN A 95 -7.39 -3.63 -5.38
CA ASN A 95 -6.85 -2.73 -4.38
C ASN A 95 -5.72 -3.40 -3.58
N ILE A 96 -4.51 -3.39 -4.13
CA ILE A 96 -3.31 -3.92 -3.47
C ILE A 96 -2.42 -2.76 -3.07
N ALA A 97 -2.47 -2.37 -1.80
CA ALA A 97 -1.64 -1.28 -1.28
C ALA A 97 -0.13 -1.59 -1.32
N PRO A 98 0.74 -0.57 -1.46
CA PRO A 98 2.19 -0.76 -1.45
C PRO A 98 2.64 -1.29 -0.08
N GLY A 99 3.70 -2.09 -0.04
CA GLY A 99 4.15 -2.77 1.18
C GLY A 99 3.44 -4.09 1.46
N LYS A 100 2.31 -4.40 0.80
CA LYS A 100 1.70 -5.73 0.87
C LYS A 100 2.67 -6.78 0.32
N LYS A 101 2.55 -8.00 0.83
CA LYS A 101 3.40 -9.12 0.46
C LYS A 101 2.67 -10.13 -0.43
N LEU A 102 3.33 -10.57 -1.48
CA LEU A 102 2.81 -11.53 -2.44
C LEU A 102 3.74 -12.73 -2.57
N CYS A 103 3.17 -13.90 -2.82
CA CYS A 103 3.95 -15.03 -3.30
C CYS A 103 4.39 -14.77 -4.76
N LYS A 104 5.44 -15.46 -5.20
CA LYS A 104 5.96 -15.37 -6.57
C LYS A 104 4.87 -15.55 -7.65
N PRO A 105 3.94 -16.52 -7.56
CA PRO A 105 2.85 -16.64 -8.54
C PRO A 105 1.91 -15.42 -8.59
N CYS A 106 1.56 -14.84 -7.45
CA CYS A 106 0.71 -13.64 -7.43
C CYS A 106 1.46 -12.45 -8.04
N LYS A 107 2.75 -12.33 -7.75
CA LYS A 107 3.61 -11.27 -8.30
C LYS A 107 3.72 -11.37 -9.82
N GLN A 108 3.92 -12.58 -10.37
CA GLN A 108 3.98 -12.79 -11.81
C GLN A 108 2.67 -12.40 -12.52
N LYS A 109 1.51 -12.71 -11.92
CA LYS A 109 0.21 -12.30 -12.48
C LYS A 109 0.04 -10.78 -12.55
N ILE A 110 0.64 -10.05 -11.60
CA ILE A 110 0.66 -8.58 -11.63
C ILE A 110 1.52 -8.10 -12.79
N ALA A 111 2.76 -8.60 -12.91
CA ALA A 111 3.68 -8.21 -13.98
C ALA A 111 3.11 -8.45 -15.38
N ILE A 112 2.42 -9.58 -15.60
CA ILE A 112 1.75 -9.86 -16.89
C ILE A 112 0.65 -8.83 -17.18
N LYS A 113 -0.09 -8.37 -16.17
CA LYS A 113 -1.11 -7.34 -16.35
C LYS A 113 -0.51 -5.96 -16.64
N GLU A 114 0.67 -5.66 -16.12
CA GLU A 114 1.43 -4.44 -16.43
C GLU A 114 1.86 -4.44 -17.90
N ASP A 115 2.53 -5.50 -18.37
CA ASP A 115 3.00 -5.64 -19.75
C ASP A 115 1.86 -5.59 -20.78
N LEU A 116 0.72 -6.23 -20.48
CA LEU A 116 -0.46 -6.18 -21.35
C LEU A 116 -1.10 -4.78 -21.45
N LYS A 117 -0.90 -3.91 -20.45
CA LYS A 117 -1.39 -2.52 -20.51
C LYS A 117 -0.49 -1.65 -21.36
N GLU A 118 0.83 -1.77 -21.19
CA GLU A 118 1.81 -1.00 -21.97
C GLU A 118 1.69 -1.30 -23.48
N LYS A 119 1.45 -2.56 -23.84
CA LYS A 119 1.20 -2.96 -25.23
C LYS A 119 -0.09 -2.39 -25.84
N LYS A 120 -1.15 -2.21 -25.03
CA LYS A 120 -2.42 -1.63 -25.51
C LYS A 120 -2.34 -0.11 -25.67
N GLN A 121 -1.61 0.57 -24.80
CA GLN A 121 -1.39 2.03 -24.90
C GLN A 121 -0.44 2.42 -26.03
N SER A 122 0.34 1.48 -26.56
CA SER A 122 1.25 1.71 -27.70
C SER A 122 0.59 1.46 -29.07
N GLN A 123 -0.70 1.11 -29.08
CA GLN A 123 -1.49 0.78 -30.28
C GLN A 123 -2.68 1.72 -30.51
N GLU A 124 -2.82 2.76 -29.69
CA GLU A 124 -3.75 3.89 -29.86
C GLU A 124 -2.95 5.17 -30.15
#